data_AF-A0A1H4K0A8-F1
#
_entry.id   AF-A0A1H4K0A8-F1
#
_cell.length_a   1.000
_cell.length_b   1.000
_cell.length_c   1.000
_cell.angle_alpha   90.00
_cell.angle_beta   90.00
_cell.angle_gamma   90.00
#
_symmetry.space_group_name_H-M   'P 1'
#
loop_
_entity.id
_entity.type
_entity.pdbx_description
1 polymer ?
#
loop_
_entity_poly.entity_id
_entity_poly.type
_entity_poly.pdbx_seq_one_letter_code
_entity_poly.pdbx_strand_id
1 'polypeptide(L)'
;MFEEKLIKQLTGISIVILSIIFYVLGYLMKITALLNDVLSNVIEFSIARNITAFLIAIPASLILLVVSIHAEKKWKKYLLAFFDCLLLIIILRAFDNVNFSELATISEFINFGKRIFIPVLLSTMFFFLIEVFKKLKEQKITKSMQNLTNVKQTTSEVELKLNELKTTFSSIQGIISEHRKLTCPDCQMTFHNQNAMNAHKCKGQNESSELIFLMDKAGELNITSETESIS
;
A
#
# COMPACT_ATOMS: atom_id res chain seq x y z
N MET A 1 20.45 5.50 14.17
CA MET A 1 19.25 6.21 13.67
C MET A 1 18.45 5.41 12.64
N PHE A 2 19.08 4.71 11.68
CA PHE A 2 18.38 3.88 10.68
C PHE A 2 17.74 2.61 11.29
N GLU A 3 18.43 1.97 12.24
CA GLU A 3 17.95 0.77 12.95
C GLU A 3 16.70 1.05 13.80
N GLU A 4 16.64 2.15 14.55
CA GLU A 4 15.44 2.51 15.33
C GLU A 4 14.21 2.76 14.43
N LYS A 5 14.44 3.29 13.22
CA LYS A 5 13.39 3.54 12.23
C LYS A 5 12.90 2.23 11.60
N LEU A 6 13.80 1.28 11.36
CA LEU A 6 13.48 -0.08 10.88
C LEU A 6 12.75 -0.89 11.96
N ILE A 7 13.24 -0.86 13.19
CA ILE A 7 12.62 -1.56 14.33
C ILE A 7 11.22 -0.99 14.58
N LYS A 8 11.03 0.34 14.63
CA LYS A 8 9.67 0.93 14.74
C LYS A 8 8.74 0.52 13.61
N GLN A 9 9.23 0.39 12.39
CA GLN A 9 8.42 -0.05 11.25
C GLN A 9 8.11 -1.55 11.29
N LEU A 10 9.08 -2.39 11.66
CA LEU A 10 8.88 -3.83 11.86
C LEU A 10 7.90 -4.10 13.00
N THR A 11 8.07 -3.45 14.15
CA THR A 11 7.18 -3.63 15.31
C THR A 11 5.76 -3.20 14.97
N GLY A 12 5.58 -2.11 14.22
CA GLY A 12 4.26 -1.66 13.76
C GLY A 12 3.58 -2.63 12.79
N ILE A 13 4.33 -3.18 11.82
CA ILE A 13 3.80 -4.16 10.86
C ILE A 13 3.45 -5.49 11.56
N SER A 14 4.32 -5.96 12.45
CA SER A 14 4.10 -7.20 13.20
C SER A 14 2.89 -7.11 14.13
N ILE A 15 2.67 -5.98 14.81
CA ILE A 15 1.49 -5.79 15.68
C ILE A 15 0.20 -5.80 14.86
N VAL A 16 0.18 -5.16 13.69
CA VAL A 16 -0.99 -5.17 12.80
C VAL A 16 -1.32 -6.58 12.34
N ILE A 17 -0.33 -7.32 11.83
CA ILE A 17 -0.51 -8.70 11.35
C ILE A 17 -0.98 -9.60 12.49
N LEU A 18 -0.35 -9.49 13.65
CA LEU A 18 -0.72 -10.26 14.83
C LEU A 18 -2.16 -9.97 15.27
N SER A 19 -2.60 -8.71 15.23
CA SER A 19 -3.98 -8.33 15.54
C SER A 19 -4.99 -8.93 14.56
N ILE A 20 -4.66 -8.99 13.25
CA ILE A 20 -5.50 -9.65 12.24
C ILE A 20 -5.59 -11.15 12.52
N ILE A 21 -4.47 -11.79 12.84
CA ILE A 21 -4.43 -13.23 13.15
C ILE A 21 -5.30 -13.52 14.36
N PHE A 22 -5.15 -12.78 15.46
CA PHE A 22 -5.98 -12.94 16.65
C PHE A 22 -7.47 -12.69 16.37
N TYR A 23 -7.77 -11.72 15.51
CA TYR A 23 -9.15 -11.46 15.08
C TYR A 23 -9.74 -12.67 14.34
N VAL A 24 -9.05 -13.18 13.32
CA VAL A 24 -9.50 -14.33 12.52
C VAL A 24 -9.64 -15.57 13.41
N LEU A 25 -8.65 -15.85 14.26
CA LEU A 25 -8.69 -16.97 15.21
C LEU A 25 -9.86 -16.85 16.19
N GLY A 26 -10.15 -15.63 16.67
CA GLY A 26 -11.28 -15.37 17.55
C GLY A 26 -12.62 -15.70 16.90
N TYR A 27 -12.85 -15.23 15.67
CA TYR A 27 -14.06 -15.57 14.92
C TYR A 27 -14.12 -17.05 14.53
N LEU A 28 -12.98 -17.64 14.17
CA LEU A 28 -12.88 -19.05 13.84
C LEU A 28 -13.34 -19.92 15.01
N MET A 29 -12.84 -19.67 16.22
CA MET A 29 -13.27 -20.39 17.43
C MET A 29 -14.76 -20.21 17.71
N LYS A 30 -15.26 -18.96 17.63
CA LYS A 30 -16.68 -18.65 17.87
C LYS A 30 -17.61 -19.38 16.90
N ILE A 31 -17.35 -19.28 15.60
CA ILE A 31 -18.17 -19.91 14.57
C ILE A 31 -18.07 -21.42 14.65
N THR A 32 -16.87 -21.97 14.94
CA THR A 32 -16.70 -23.42 15.14
C THR A 32 -17.53 -23.90 16.32
N ALA A 33 -17.50 -23.20 17.46
CA ALA A 33 -18.29 -23.55 18.63
C ALA A 33 -19.81 -23.51 18.34
N LEU A 34 -20.27 -22.45 17.68
CA LEU A 34 -21.67 -22.30 17.28
C LEU A 34 -22.10 -23.42 16.31
N LEU A 35 -21.31 -23.68 15.26
CA LEU A 35 -21.62 -24.72 14.28
C LEU A 35 -21.55 -26.12 14.88
N ASN A 36 -20.65 -26.37 15.82
CA ASN A 36 -20.59 -27.66 16.51
C ASN A 36 -21.86 -27.92 17.33
N ASP A 37 -22.42 -26.90 17.98
CA ASP A 37 -23.69 -27.01 18.71
C ASP A 37 -24.86 -27.23 17.73
N VAL A 38 -24.92 -26.47 16.62
CA VAL A 38 -25.96 -26.62 15.59
C VAL A 38 -25.91 -27.98 14.89
N LEU A 39 -24.72 -28.42 14.48
CA LEU A 39 -24.50 -29.70 13.78
C LEU A 39 -24.66 -30.90 14.71
N SER A 40 -24.74 -30.70 16.03
CA SER A 40 -24.90 -31.82 16.97
C SER A 40 -26.20 -32.60 16.75
N ASN A 41 -27.22 -31.95 16.20
CA ASN A 41 -28.51 -32.55 15.86
C ASN A 41 -28.48 -33.35 14.53
N VAL A 42 -27.41 -33.22 13.74
CA VAL A 42 -27.33 -33.81 12.38
C VAL A 42 -26.19 -34.81 12.28
N ILE A 43 -25.05 -34.52 12.91
CA ILE A 43 -23.83 -35.34 12.88
C ILE A 43 -23.56 -35.84 14.29
N GLU A 44 -23.86 -37.12 14.52
CA GLU A 44 -23.64 -37.78 15.82
C GLU A 44 -22.14 -37.90 16.14
N PHE A 45 -21.31 -38.18 15.12
CA PHE A 45 -19.88 -38.40 15.32
C PHE A 45 -19.13 -37.10 15.61
N SER A 46 -18.67 -36.95 16.86
CA SER A 46 -18.04 -35.73 17.38
C SER A 46 -16.85 -35.24 16.55
N ILE A 47 -15.97 -36.14 16.10
CA ILE A 47 -14.77 -35.75 15.33
C ILE A 47 -15.17 -35.21 13.95
N ALA A 48 -16.07 -35.89 13.24
CA ALA A 48 -16.54 -35.45 11.92
C ALA A 48 -17.24 -34.10 12.05
N ARG A 49 -18.07 -33.93 13.08
CA ARG A 49 -18.75 -32.67 13.37
C ARG A 49 -17.78 -31.52 13.62
N ASN A 50 -16.75 -31.71 14.44
CA ASN A 50 -15.73 -30.70 14.71
C ASN A 50 -14.96 -30.30 13.45
N ILE A 51 -14.58 -31.27 12.61
CA ILE A 51 -13.88 -31.00 11.35
C ILE A 51 -14.78 -30.20 10.40
N THR A 52 -16.04 -30.60 10.23
CA THR A 52 -17.00 -29.88 9.37
C THR A 52 -17.24 -28.45 9.88
N ALA A 53 -17.46 -28.29 11.19
CA ALA A 53 -17.64 -26.98 11.81
C ALA A 53 -16.41 -26.07 11.57
N PHE A 54 -15.20 -26.60 11.77
CA PHE A 54 -13.95 -25.87 11.56
C PHE A 54 -13.77 -25.44 10.10
N LEU A 55 -14.00 -26.35 9.14
CA LEU A 55 -13.86 -26.05 7.71
C LEU A 55 -14.84 -24.97 7.23
N ILE A 56 -16.08 -24.96 7.74
CA ILE A 56 -17.08 -23.92 7.43
C ILE A 56 -16.72 -22.60 8.13
N ALA A 57 -16.13 -22.65 9.33
CA ALA A 57 -15.76 -21.47 10.09
C ALA A 57 -14.63 -20.65 9.43
N ILE A 58 -13.74 -21.28 8.65
CA ILE A 58 -12.65 -20.59 7.93
C ILE A 58 -13.19 -19.51 6.97
N PRO A 59 -13.96 -19.83 5.92
CA PRO A 59 -14.47 -18.82 5.00
C PRO A 59 -15.39 -17.82 5.71
N ALA A 60 -16.19 -18.25 6.68
CA ALA A 60 -17.07 -17.36 7.43
C ALA A 60 -16.28 -16.30 8.24
N SER A 61 -15.20 -16.70 8.91
CA SER A 61 -14.33 -15.79 9.66
C SER A 61 -13.62 -14.76 8.75
N LEU A 62 -13.20 -15.19 7.55
CA LEU A 62 -12.60 -14.29 6.55
C LEU A 62 -13.63 -13.30 6.00
N ILE A 63 -14.85 -13.74 5.70
CA ILE A 63 -15.94 -12.85 5.25
C ILE A 63 -16.23 -11.80 6.32
N LEU A 64 -16.33 -12.20 7.59
CA LEU A 64 -16.56 -11.28 8.70
C LEU A 64 -15.41 -10.28 8.87
N LEU A 65 -14.16 -10.70 8.69
CA LEU A 65 -13.03 -9.77 8.65
C LEU A 65 -13.23 -8.73 7.53
N VAL A 66 -13.50 -9.16 6.30
CA VAL A 66 -13.69 -8.25 5.16
C VAL A 66 -14.84 -7.26 5.42
N VAL A 67 -15.97 -7.72 5.92
CA VAL A 67 -17.14 -6.88 6.27
C VAL A 67 -16.78 -5.87 7.36
N SER A 68 -16.01 -6.28 8.37
CA SER A 68 -15.60 -5.43 9.48
C SER A 68 -14.66 -4.31 9.03
N ILE A 69 -13.78 -4.62 8.08
CA ILE A 69 -12.84 -3.66 7.49
C ILE A 69 -13.56 -2.63 6.62
N HIS A 70 -14.58 -3.05 5.86
CA HIS A 70 -15.33 -2.19 4.94
C HIS A 70 -16.54 -1.50 5.58
N ALA A 71 -16.70 -1.60 6.90
CA ALA A 71 -17.71 -0.86 7.64
C ALA A 71 -17.34 0.64 7.74
N GLU A 72 -17.71 1.39 6.70
CA GLU A 72 -17.52 2.85 6.65
C GLU A 72 -18.42 3.58 7.66
N LYS A 73 -19.70 3.20 7.71
CA LYS A 73 -20.71 3.83 8.58
C LYS A 73 -20.56 3.37 10.04
N LYS A 74 -20.59 4.32 10.98
CA LYS A 74 -20.46 4.05 12.43
C LYS A 74 -21.45 3.01 12.95
N TRP A 75 -22.72 3.07 12.51
CA TRP A 75 -23.77 2.15 12.98
C TRP A 75 -23.49 0.67 12.66
N LYS A 76 -22.88 0.37 11.50
CA LYS A 76 -22.55 -1.02 11.12
C LYS A 76 -21.57 -1.67 12.11
N LYS A 77 -20.70 -0.87 12.73
CA LYS A 77 -19.73 -1.33 13.72
C LYS A 77 -20.41 -1.71 15.03
N TYR A 78 -21.33 -0.86 15.50
CA TYR A 78 -22.12 -1.14 16.69
C TYR A 78 -23.04 -2.34 16.47
N LEU A 79 -23.64 -2.46 15.28
CA LEU A 79 -24.43 -3.62 14.89
C LEU A 79 -23.60 -4.91 14.95
N LEU A 80 -22.37 -4.89 14.40
CA LEU A 80 -21.48 -6.04 14.44
C LEU A 80 -21.07 -6.40 15.88
N ALA A 81 -20.71 -5.41 16.70
CA ALA A 81 -20.39 -5.64 18.11
C ALA A 81 -21.59 -6.21 18.89
N PHE A 82 -22.79 -5.72 18.61
CA PHE A 82 -24.02 -6.24 19.19
C PHE A 82 -24.26 -7.71 18.80
N PHE A 83 -24.13 -8.05 17.53
CA PHE A 83 -24.24 -9.44 17.08
C PHE A 83 -23.13 -10.34 17.66
N ASP A 84 -21.90 -9.82 17.80
CA ASP A 84 -20.80 -10.56 18.41
C ASP A 84 -21.06 -10.83 19.91
N CYS A 85 -21.65 -9.86 20.61
CA CYS A 85 -22.09 -10.02 21.99
C CYS A 85 -23.21 -11.06 22.11
N LEU A 86 -24.25 -10.98 21.27
CA LEU A 86 -25.34 -11.97 21.23
C LEU A 86 -24.81 -13.38 20.95
N LEU A 87 -23.89 -13.50 19.99
CA LEU A 87 -23.29 -14.77 19.62
C LEU A 87 -22.45 -15.36 20.77
N LEU A 88 -21.67 -14.54 21.47
CA LEU A 88 -20.94 -14.97 22.67
C LEU A 88 -21.86 -15.38 23.82
N ILE A 89 -22.98 -14.67 24.01
CA ILE A 89 -24.01 -15.02 25.00
C ILE A 89 -24.58 -16.42 24.72
N ILE A 90 -24.86 -16.72 23.44
CA ILE A 90 -25.36 -18.03 23.01
C ILE A 90 -24.28 -19.11 23.22
N ILE A 91 -23.07 -18.89 22.73
CA ILE A 91 -21.97 -19.88 22.81
C ILE A 91 -21.60 -20.18 24.27
N LEU A 92 -21.51 -19.16 25.10
CA LEU A 92 -21.18 -19.32 26.51
C LEU A 92 -22.38 -19.77 27.35
N ARG A 93 -23.53 -20.00 26.72
CA ARG A 93 -24.76 -20.46 27.39
C ARG A 93 -25.07 -19.60 28.61
N ALA A 94 -24.91 -18.28 28.47
CA ALA A 94 -25.01 -17.35 29.58
C ALA A 94 -26.38 -17.36 30.27
N PHE A 95 -27.41 -17.82 29.53
CA PHE A 95 -28.79 -17.97 29.99
C PHE A 95 -29.17 -19.39 30.42
N ASP A 96 -28.27 -20.38 30.32
CA ASP A 96 -28.61 -21.74 30.74
C ASP A 96 -28.93 -21.78 32.23
N ASN A 97 -30.07 -22.38 32.56
CA ASN A 97 -30.58 -22.54 33.92
C ASN A 97 -30.82 -21.21 34.66
N VAL A 98 -31.13 -20.12 33.95
CA VAL A 98 -31.54 -18.86 34.57
C VAL A 98 -33.05 -18.83 34.73
N ASN A 99 -33.52 -18.93 35.98
CA ASN A 99 -34.91 -18.68 36.32
C ASN A 99 -35.15 -17.18 36.47
N PHE A 100 -35.71 -16.55 35.43
CA PHE A 100 -36.00 -15.12 35.45
C PHE A 100 -36.98 -14.70 36.56
N SER A 101 -37.81 -15.63 37.06
CA SER A 101 -38.69 -15.41 38.21
C SER A 101 -37.94 -15.26 39.54
N GLU A 102 -36.74 -15.82 39.66
CA GLU A 102 -35.92 -15.82 40.89
C GLU A 102 -34.89 -14.67 40.91
N LEU A 103 -34.81 -13.89 39.83
CA LEU A 103 -33.94 -12.71 39.70
C LEU A 103 -34.32 -11.55 40.64
N ALA A 104 -35.34 -11.72 41.48
CA ALA A 104 -35.80 -10.71 42.44
C ALA A 104 -34.82 -10.48 43.60
N THR A 105 -33.88 -11.39 43.86
CA THR A 105 -32.86 -11.23 44.90
C THR A 105 -31.57 -10.63 44.33
N ILE A 106 -30.93 -9.74 45.10
CA ILE A 106 -29.68 -9.07 44.72
C ILE A 106 -28.57 -10.09 44.44
N SER A 107 -28.52 -11.21 45.17
CA SER A 107 -27.53 -12.28 44.97
C SER A 107 -27.66 -12.95 43.60
N GLU A 108 -28.88 -13.27 43.17
CA GLU A 108 -29.12 -13.88 41.85
C GLU A 108 -28.86 -12.90 40.71
N PHE A 109 -29.20 -11.62 40.90
CA PHE A 109 -28.85 -10.57 39.95
C PHE A 109 -27.32 -10.43 39.77
N ILE A 110 -26.54 -10.49 40.86
CA ILE A 110 -25.07 -10.46 40.79
C ILE A 110 -24.53 -11.69 40.05
N ASN A 111 -25.07 -12.89 40.32
CA ASN A 111 -24.66 -14.11 39.64
C ASN A 111 -24.96 -14.07 38.14
N PHE A 112 -26.13 -13.59 37.77
CA PHE A 112 -26.50 -13.35 36.38
C PHE A 112 -25.58 -12.32 35.70
N GLY A 113 -25.29 -11.21 36.39
CA GLY A 113 -24.35 -10.19 35.93
C GLY A 113 -22.96 -10.75 35.64
N LYS A 114 -22.43 -11.64 36.50
CA LYS A 114 -21.14 -12.32 36.27
C LYS A 114 -21.15 -13.18 35.01
N ARG A 115 -22.26 -13.85 34.70
CA ARG A 115 -22.39 -14.69 33.49
C ARG A 115 -22.41 -13.86 32.20
N ILE A 116 -23.06 -12.70 32.21
CA ILE A 116 -23.10 -11.78 31.06
C ILE A 116 -21.80 -10.97 30.91
N PHE A 117 -21.11 -10.71 32.01
CA PHE A 117 -19.89 -9.91 32.02
C PHE A 117 -18.82 -10.44 31.06
N ILE A 118 -18.60 -11.76 31.02
CA ILE A 118 -17.60 -12.39 30.16
C ILE A 118 -17.91 -12.17 28.66
N PRO A 119 -19.10 -12.51 28.13
CA PRO A 119 -19.50 -12.19 26.76
C PRO A 119 -19.33 -10.70 26.40
N VAL A 120 -19.77 -9.80 27.28
CA VAL A 120 -19.69 -8.35 27.06
C VAL A 120 -18.24 -7.87 27.04
N LEU A 121 -17.41 -8.36 27.98
CA LEU A 121 -16.00 -8.02 28.03
C LEU A 121 -15.25 -8.51 26.79
N LEU A 122 -15.50 -9.76 26.36
CA LEU A 122 -14.87 -10.27 25.14
C LEU A 122 -15.34 -9.47 23.92
N SER A 123 -16.64 -9.23 23.77
CA SER A 123 -17.19 -8.45 22.64
C SER A 123 -16.59 -7.04 22.57
N THR A 124 -16.44 -6.36 23.72
CA THR A 124 -15.82 -5.03 23.77
C THR A 124 -14.33 -5.07 23.41
N MET A 125 -13.58 -6.09 23.85
CA MET A 125 -12.19 -6.29 23.42
C MET A 125 -12.08 -6.49 21.90
N PHE A 126 -12.97 -7.29 21.31
CA PHE A 126 -13.02 -7.47 19.84
C PHE A 126 -13.39 -6.16 19.12
N PHE A 127 -14.31 -5.37 19.66
CA PHE A 127 -14.64 -4.05 19.11
C PHE A 127 -13.42 -3.13 19.09
N PHE A 128 -12.66 -3.06 20.19
CA PHE A 128 -11.43 -2.26 20.24
C PHE A 128 -10.37 -2.76 19.26
N LEU A 129 -10.23 -4.07 19.08
CA LEU A 129 -9.34 -4.64 18.05
C LEU A 129 -9.71 -4.17 16.63
N ILE A 130 -11.00 -4.14 16.29
CA ILE A 130 -11.47 -3.61 15.00
C ILE A 130 -11.13 -2.13 14.86
N GLU A 131 -11.31 -1.34 15.92
CA GLU A 131 -11.05 0.09 15.88
C GLU A 131 -9.56 0.40 15.70
N VAL A 132 -8.70 -0.31 16.45
CA VAL A 132 -7.24 -0.23 16.31
C VAL A 132 -6.83 -0.65 14.90
N PHE A 133 -7.39 -1.74 14.38
CA PHE A 133 -7.12 -2.19 13.01
C PHE A 133 -7.45 -1.11 11.98
N LYS A 134 -8.63 -0.48 12.09
CA LYS A 134 -9.07 0.54 11.14
C LYS A 134 -8.15 1.76 11.18
N LYS A 135 -7.80 2.24 12.38
CA LYS A 135 -6.86 3.36 12.56
C LYS A 135 -5.50 3.05 11.94
N LEU A 136 -4.99 1.83 12.12
CA LEU A 136 -3.71 1.41 11.54
C LEU A 136 -3.76 1.29 10.01
N LYS A 137 -4.88 0.79 9.44
CA LYS A 137 -5.10 0.76 7.99
C LYS A 137 -5.12 2.17 7.41
N GLU A 138 -5.88 3.07 8.01
CA GLU A 138 -5.99 4.48 7.59
C GLU A 138 -4.62 5.16 7.65
N GLN A 139 -3.86 4.99 8.74
CA GLN A 139 -2.52 5.54 8.88
C GLN A 139 -1.57 5.04 7.78
N LYS A 140 -1.62 3.75 7.42
CA LYS A 140 -0.79 3.17 6.37
C LYS A 140 -1.16 3.71 4.99
N ILE A 141 -2.46 3.85 4.71
CA ILE A 141 -2.94 4.46 3.46
C ILE A 141 -2.49 5.92 3.36
N THR A 142 -2.65 6.71 4.42
CA THR A 142 -2.23 8.12 4.45
C THR A 142 -0.71 8.26 4.25
N LYS A 143 0.10 7.42 4.90
CA LYS A 143 1.56 7.42 4.71
C LYS A 143 1.95 7.04 3.28
N SER A 144 1.26 6.07 2.68
CA SER A 144 1.49 5.68 1.29
C SER A 144 1.11 6.81 0.32
N MET A 145 -0.01 7.50 0.57
CA MET A 145 -0.41 8.68 -0.20
C MET A 145 0.60 9.81 -0.07
N GLN A 146 1.10 10.09 1.13
CA GLN A 146 2.12 11.13 1.34
C GLN A 146 3.41 10.81 0.58
N ASN A 147 3.86 9.55 0.63
CA ASN A 147 5.01 9.11 -0.16
C ASN A 147 4.76 9.26 -1.66
N LEU A 148 3.56 8.92 -2.15
CA LEU A 148 3.20 9.08 -3.56
C LEU A 148 3.20 10.55 -3.97
N THR A 149 2.69 11.45 -3.13
CA THR A 149 2.71 12.90 -3.38
C THR A 149 4.15 13.43 -3.42
N ASN A 150 5.00 13.00 -2.48
CA ASN A 150 6.42 13.38 -2.47
C ASN A 150 7.14 12.88 -3.73
N VAL A 151 6.90 11.64 -4.16
CA VAL A 151 7.47 11.09 -5.40
C VAL A 151 7.00 11.90 -6.60
N LYS A 152 5.69 12.19 -6.72
CA LYS A 152 5.15 13.03 -7.79
C LYS A 152 5.80 14.41 -7.83
N GLN A 153 6.01 15.03 -6.67
CA GLN A 153 6.72 16.31 -6.59
C GLN A 153 8.15 16.17 -7.09
N THR A 154 8.91 15.18 -6.63
CA THR A 154 10.29 14.96 -7.12
C THR A 154 10.35 14.67 -8.62
N THR A 155 9.36 13.95 -9.18
CA THR A 155 9.26 13.73 -10.63
C THR A 155 9.03 15.03 -11.37
N SER A 156 8.12 15.89 -10.88
CA SER A 156 7.89 17.21 -11.49
C SER A 156 9.11 18.14 -11.41
N GLU A 157 9.89 18.07 -10.32
CA GLU A 157 11.14 18.83 -10.18
C GLU A 157 12.21 18.34 -11.15
N VAL A 158 12.33 17.02 -11.35
CA VAL A 158 13.25 16.44 -12.34
C VAL A 158 12.82 16.79 -13.77
N GLU A 159 11.53 16.76 -14.06
CA GLU A 159 10.99 17.12 -15.39
C GLU A 159 11.25 18.60 -15.71
N LEU A 160 11.10 19.50 -14.73
CA LEU A 160 11.47 20.91 -14.87
C LEU A 160 12.96 21.07 -15.20
N LYS A 161 13.84 20.43 -14.43
CA LYS A 161 15.29 20.47 -14.67
C LYS A 161 15.66 19.89 -16.04
N LEU A 162 14.96 18.84 -16.48
CA LEU A 162 15.18 18.24 -17.80
C LEU A 162 14.77 19.20 -18.91
N ASN A 163 13.64 19.89 -18.76
CA ASN A 163 13.21 20.92 -19.69
C ASN A 163 14.18 22.11 -19.74
N GLU A 164 14.66 22.58 -18.59
CA GLU A 164 15.73 23.60 -18.52
C GLU A 164 17.00 23.13 -19.24
N LEU A 165 17.44 21.91 -18.99
CA LEU A 165 18.63 21.34 -19.65
C LEU A 165 18.43 21.21 -21.16
N LYS A 166 17.22 20.84 -21.61
CA LYS A 166 16.88 20.77 -23.03
C LYS A 166 16.90 22.15 -23.70
N THR A 167 16.41 23.19 -23.03
CA THR A 167 16.44 24.56 -23.55
C THR A 167 17.85 25.16 -23.62
N THR A 168 18.70 24.84 -22.64
CA THR A 168 20.11 25.26 -22.66
C THR A 168 20.87 24.51 -23.75
N PHE A 169 20.61 23.21 -23.94
CA PHE A 169 21.19 22.44 -25.03
C PHE A 169 20.80 22.99 -26.42
N SER A 170 19.53 23.31 -26.66
CA SER A 170 19.09 23.88 -27.94
C SER A 170 19.73 25.24 -28.22
N SER A 171 19.91 26.06 -27.18
CA SER A 171 20.58 27.36 -27.29
C SER A 171 22.07 27.20 -27.66
N ILE A 172 22.77 26.27 -27.00
CA ILE A 172 24.17 25.94 -27.33
C ILE A 172 24.28 25.39 -28.75
N GLN A 173 23.38 24.49 -29.16
CA GLN A 173 23.36 23.96 -30.51
C GLN A 173 23.12 25.05 -31.56
N GLY A 174 22.26 26.04 -31.25
CA GLY A 174 22.09 27.24 -32.05
C GLY A 174 23.40 28.02 -32.23
N ILE A 175 24.10 28.31 -31.14
CA ILE A 175 25.40 29.01 -31.16
C ILE A 175 26.44 28.22 -31.97
N ILE A 176 26.54 26.90 -31.77
CA ILE A 176 27.45 26.03 -32.53
C ILE A 176 27.11 26.10 -34.03
N SER A 177 25.83 26.09 -34.40
CA SER A 177 25.40 26.16 -35.79
C SER A 177 25.77 27.51 -36.44
N GLU A 178 25.66 28.62 -35.71
CA GLU A 178 26.09 29.94 -36.18
C GLU A 178 27.61 30.01 -36.31
N HIS A 179 28.34 29.47 -35.33
CA HIS A 179 29.79 29.37 -35.42
C HIS A 179 30.23 28.52 -36.62
N ARG A 180 29.59 27.38 -36.87
CA ARG A 180 29.88 26.48 -38.00
C ARG A 180 29.66 27.18 -39.34
N LYS A 181 28.68 28.09 -39.46
CA LYS A 181 28.44 28.89 -40.68
C LYS A 181 29.54 29.91 -40.98
N LEU A 182 30.37 30.24 -39.98
CA LEU A 182 31.47 31.21 -40.06
C LEU A 182 32.85 30.54 -39.97
N THR A 183 32.91 29.21 -39.93
CA THR A 183 34.15 28.44 -39.85
C THR A 183 34.38 27.69 -41.15
N CYS A 184 35.56 27.81 -41.75
CA CYS A 184 35.89 27.02 -42.93
C CYS A 184 36.04 25.53 -42.53
N PRO A 185 35.33 24.60 -43.19
CA PRO A 185 35.34 23.18 -42.82
C PRO A 185 36.71 22.51 -43.02
N ASP A 186 37.53 23.03 -43.95
CA ASP A 186 38.79 22.41 -44.35
C ASP A 186 39.98 22.83 -43.48
N CYS A 187 40.00 24.09 -43.00
CA CYS A 187 41.10 24.62 -42.18
C CYS A 187 40.69 25.02 -40.76
N GLN A 188 39.41 24.86 -40.40
CA GLN A 188 38.80 25.20 -39.11
C GLN A 188 38.99 26.65 -38.65
N MET A 189 39.35 27.56 -39.56
CA MET A 189 39.54 28.98 -39.25
C MET A 189 38.18 29.68 -39.16
N THR A 190 37.95 30.42 -38.08
CA THR A 190 36.73 31.20 -37.80
C THR A 190 36.84 32.62 -38.35
N PHE A 191 35.77 33.11 -39.01
CA PHE A 191 35.72 34.42 -39.65
C PHE A 191 34.70 35.34 -38.97
N HIS A 192 34.99 36.65 -38.94
CA HIS A 192 34.12 37.63 -38.30
C HIS A 192 32.80 37.89 -39.04
N ASN A 193 32.70 37.54 -40.32
CA ASN A 193 31.47 37.66 -41.11
C ASN A 193 31.47 36.70 -42.30
N GLN A 194 30.29 36.48 -42.88
CA GLN A 194 30.09 35.54 -43.99
C GLN A 194 30.91 35.91 -45.23
N ASN A 195 31.09 37.21 -45.52
CA ASN A 195 31.85 37.65 -46.69
C ASN A 195 33.35 37.33 -46.55
N ALA A 196 33.92 37.45 -45.35
CA ALA A 196 35.29 37.06 -45.06
C ALA A 196 35.48 35.54 -45.19
N MET A 197 34.48 34.75 -44.78
CA MET A 197 34.49 33.31 -45.02
C MET A 197 34.39 32.96 -46.51
N ASN A 198 33.50 33.61 -47.26
CA ASN A 198 33.32 33.36 -48.70
C ASN A 198 34.55 33.79 -49.53
N ALA A 199 35.26 34.83 -49.09
CA ALA A 199 36.49 35.29 -49.72
C ALA A 199 37.73 34.44 -49.33
N HIS A 200 37.62 33.60 -48.30
CA HIS A 200 38.70 32.74 -47.85
C HIS A 200 38.95 31.63 -48.89
N LYS A 201 40.17 31.62 -49.45
CA LYS A 201 40.66 30.54 -50.31
C LYS A 201 41.51 29.60 -49.47
N CYS A 202 40.90 28.52 -48.99
CA CYS A 202 41.61 27.48 -48.26
C CYS A 202 42.64 26.78 -49.16
N LYS A 203 43.89 26.63 -48.68
CA LYS A 203 44.90 25.72 -49.25
C LYS A 203 45.01 24.53 -48.28
N GLY A 204 44.20 23.50 -48.49
CA GLY A 204 44.05 22.41 -47.51
C GLY A 204 45.29 21.53 -47.32
N GLN A 205 45.48 21.04 -46.09
CA GLN A 205 46.07 19.74 -45.80
C GLN A 205 45.03 18.93 -45.00
N ASN A 206 44.54 17.86 -45.63
CA ASN A 206 43.52 16.94 -45.11
C ASN A 206 44.12 16.03 -44.03
N GLU A 207 43.90 16.33 -42.74
CA GLU A 207 44.04 15.33 -41.65
C GLU A 207 42.98 15.45 -40.54
N SER A 208 42.16 16.53 -40.50
CA SER A 208 41.24 16.81 -39.37
C SER A 208 39.76 16.48 -39.62
N SER A 209 39.41 16.04 -40.83
CA SER A 209 38.02 15.74 -41.23
C SER A 209 37.45 14.47 -40.59
N GLU A 210 38.30 13.58 -40.08
CA GLU A 210 37.90 12.28 -39.51
C GLU A 210 37.33 12.40 -38.09
N LEU A 211 37.79 13.38 -37.31
CA LEU A 211 37.36 13.58 -35.90
C LEU A 211 35.98 14.23 -35.79
N ILE A 212 35.63 15.14 -36.72
CA ILE A 212 34.31 15.80 -36.75
C ILE A 212 33.23 14.80 -37.23
N PHE A 213 33.55 13.91 -38.17
CA PHE A 213 32.65 12.85 -38.61
C PHE A 213 32.32 11.86 -37.49
N LEU A 214 33.28 11.54 -36.62
CA LEU A 214 33.07 10.64 -35.48
C LEU A 214 32.19 11.27 -34.39
N MET A 215 32.23 12.59 -34.19
CA MET A 215 31.35 13.27 -33.23
C MET A 215 29.91 13.42 -33.74
N ASP A 216 29.70 13.67 -35.05
CA ASP A 216 28.36 13.67 -35.65
C ASP A 216 27.71 12.26 -35.56
N LYS A 217 28.50 11.21 -35.81
CA LYS A 217 28.03 9.81 -35.74
C LYS A 217 27.72 9.33 -34.31
N ALA A 218 28.44 9.85 -33.31
CA ALA A 218 28.15 9.59 -31.89
C ALA A 218 26.88 10.33 -31.41
N GLY A 219 26.59 11.50 -31.99
CA GLY A 219 25.35 12.25 -31.75
C GLY A 219 24.10 11.52 -32.31
N GLU A 220 24.20 10.89 -33.47
CA GLU A 220 23.09 10.12 -34.06
C GLU A 220 22.81 8.80 -33.32
N LEU A 221 23.82 8.13 -32.77
CA LEU A 221 23.66 6.87 -32.02
C LEU A 221 22.96 7.04 -30.65
N ASN A 222 22.97 8.26 -30.08
CA ASN A 222 22.33 8.52 -28.79
C ASN A 222 20.83 8.87 -28.92
N ILE A 223 20.35 9.15 -30.13
CA ILE A 223 18.94 9.46 -30.41
C ILE A 223 18.15 8.17 -30.68
N THR A 224 18.80 7.10 -31.16
CA THR A 224 18.14 5.82 -31.46
C THR A 224 18.03 4.89 -30.26
N SER A 225 18.90 5.00 -29.25
CA SER A 225 18.88 4.15 -28.05
C SER A 225 17.80 4.52 -27.03
N GLU A 226 17.29 5.77 -27.04
CA GLU A 226 16.19 6.19 -26.15
C GLU A 226 14.81 5.73 -26.66
N THR A 227 14.67 5.36 -27.93
CA THR A 227 13.41 4.86 -28.51
C THR A 227 13.13 3.37 -28.31
N GLU A 228 14.10 2.57 -27.86
CA GLU A 228 13.92 1.11 -27.65
C GLU A 228 13.72 0.68 -26.19
N SER A 229 13.68 1.61 -25.23
CA SER A 229 13.52 1.29 -23.79
C SER A 229 12.13 1.55 -23.21
N ILE A 230 11.14 1.82 -24.07
CA ILE A 230 9.71 1.92 -23.70
C ILE A 230 8.91 0.93 -24.56
N SER A 231 9.06 -0.36 -24.26
CA SER A 231 8.09 -1.42 -24.58
C SER A 231 8.06 -2.44 -23.46
#